data_AF-A0A539D2I6-F1
#
_entry.id   AF-A0A539D2I6-F1
#
_cell.length_a   1.000
_cell.length_b   1.000
_cell.length_c   1.000
_cell.angle_alpha   90.00
_cell.angle_beta   90.00
_cell.angle_gamma   90.00
#
_symmetry.space_group_name_H-M   'P 1'
#
loop_
_entity.id
_entity.type
_entity.pdbx_description
1 polymer ?
#
loop_
_entity_poly.entity_id
_entity_poly.type
_entity_poly.pdbx_seq_one_letter_code
_entity_poly.pdbx_strand_id
1 'polypeptide(L)'
;MTDADDPLGPHRSRLMGLAYRMLSSRAEAEDVLQDAYLRFSGAKHVDNAEAFLVTTVTRLCLDRLKSARARREIYVGPWLPEPVFDAGALSPHAATELADDLSFALLLTLERLTPVERAAFLLHDVFGAP
;
A
#
# COMPACT_ATOMS: atom_id res chain seq x y z
N MET A 1 -12.83 19.88 11.44
CA MET A 1 -12.83 18.41 11.26
C MET A 1 -11.85 17.87 12.28
N THR A 2 -12.34 17.35 13.40
CA THR A 2 -11.51 16.73 14.44
C THR A 2 -10.93 15.42 13.90
N ASP A 3 -9.72 15.03 14.30
CA ASP A 3 -9.09 13.74 13.97
C ASP A 3 -10.01 12.52 14.23
N ALA A 4 -11.02 12.68 15.08
CA ALA A 4 -12.01 11.66 15.43
C ALA A 4 -12.92 11.20 14.28
N ASP A 5 -13.06 11.98 13.20
CA ASP A 5 -13.89 11.65 12.02
C ASP A 5 -13.06 11.20 10.81
N ASP A 6 -11.76 10.93 10.98
CA ASP A 6 -10.93 10.40 9.89
C ASP A 6 -11.27 8.92 9.63
N PRO A 7 -11.91 8.57 8.50
CA PRO A 7 -12.24 7.17 8.17
C PRO A 7 -10.98 6.32 7.97
N LEU A 8 -9.82 6.93 7.68
CA LEU A 8 -8.56 6.20 7.65
C LEU A 8 -7.99 5.93 9.03
N GLY A 9 -8.30 6.73 10.05
CA GLY A 9 -7.63 6.69 11.36
C GLY A 9 -7.42 5.27 11.90
N PRO A 10 -8.48 4.45 12.02
CA PRO A 10 -8.38 3.07 12.51
C PRO A 10 -7.58 2.11 11.62
N HIS A 11 -7.42 2.43 10.33
CA HIS A 11 -6.84 1.55 9.32
C HIS A 11 -5.56 2.10 8.69
N ARG A 12 -5.13 3.31 9.06
CA ARG A 12 -4.11 4.10 8.35
C ARG A 12 -2.78 3.38 8.23
N SER A 13 -2.24 2.86 9.32
CA SER A 13 -0.96 2.13 9.30
C SER A 13 -1.02 0.88 8.42
N ARG A 14 -2.14 0.13 8.48
CA ARG A 14 -2.29 -1.10 7.68
C ARG A 14 -2.49 -0.80 6.19
N LEU A 15 -3.29 0.22 5.86
CA LEU A 15 -3.48 0.68 4.48
C LEU A 15 -2.18 1.27 3.89
N MET A 16 -1.41 2.00 4.70
CA MET A 16 -0.10 2.52 4.34
C MET A 16 0.87 1.38 4.04
N GLY A 17 0.92 0.37 4.92
CA GLY A 17 1.73 -0.83 4.71
C GLY A 17 1.30 -1.63 3.47
N LEU A 18 -0.01 -1.70 3.16
CA LEU A 18 -0.51 -2.33 1.93
C LEU A 18 -0.05 -1.57 0.69
N ALA A 19 -0.29 -0.25 0.65
CA ALA A 19 0.05 0.59 -0.50
C ALA A 19 1.57 0.62 -0.74
N TYR A 20 2.36 0.71 0.33
CA TYR A 20 3.82 0.68 0.27
C TYR A 20 4.34 -0.66 -0.28
N ARG A 21 3.85 -1.80 0.22
CA ARG A 21 4.25 -3.12 -0.31
C ARG A 21 3.78 -3.35 -1.75
N MET A 22 2.69 -2.71 -2.16
CA MET A 22 2.23 -2.72 -3.54
C MET A 22 3.12 -1.89 -4.47
N LEU A 23 3.57 -0.71 -4.04
CA LEU A 23 4.20 0.29 -4.93
C LEU A 23 5.73 0.42 -4.76
N SER A 24 6.29 -0.09 -3.67
CA SER A 24 7.71 0.05 -3.31
C SER A 24 8.16 1.52 -3.18
N SER A 25 7.22 2.46 -2.98
CA SER A 25 7.46 3.89 -2.78
C SER A 25 6.58 4.42 -1.66
N ARG A 26 7.19 5.16 -0.73
CA ARG A 26 6.46 5.77 0.37
C ARG A 26 5.60 6.92 -0.13
N ALA A 27 6.15 7.77 -0.98
CA ALA A 27 5.43 8.91 -1.53
C ALA A 27 4.20 8.48 -2.33
N GLU A 28 4.35 7.49 -3.23
CA GLU A 28 3.19 6.98 -3.95
C GLU A 28 2.17 6.32 -3.00
N ALA A 29 2.60 5.66 -1.93
CA ALA A 29 1.68 5.10 -0.95
C ALA A 29 0.86 6.18 -0.23
N GLU A 30 1.49 7.29 0.20
CA GLU A 30 0.80 8.42 0.83
C GLU A 30 -0.24 9.04 -0.12
N ASP A 31 0.14 9.25 -1.38
CA ASP A 31 -0.77 9.76 -2.40
C ASP A 31 -1.97 8.80 -2.62
N VAL A 32 -1.77 7.49 -2.58
CA VAL A 32 -2.89 6.52 -2.68
C VAL A 32 -3.84 6.67 -1.50
N LEU A 33 -3.31 6.84 -0.28
CA LEU A 33 -4.15 7.03 0.90
C LEU A 33 -4.95 8.33 0.84
N GLN A 34 -4.35 9.40 0.28
CA GLN A 34 -5.04 10.65 0.05
C GLN A 34 -6.17 10.51 -0.98
N ASP A 35 -5.91 9.85 -2.11
CA ASP A 35 -6.93 9.54 -3.12
C ASP A 35 -8.07 8.69 -2.55
N ALA A 36 -7.73 7.69 -1.71
CA ALA A 36 -8.70 6.84 -1.04
C ALA A 36 -9.59 7.63 -0.06
N TYR A 37 -9.00 8.55 0.71
CA TYR A 37 -9.75 9.45 1.59
C TYR A 37 -10.78 10.29 0.81
N LEU A 38 -10.37 10.87 -0.32
CA LEU A 38 -11.24 11.69 -1.16
C LEU A 38 -12.40 10.86 -1.75
N ARG A 39 -12.11 9.63 -2.20
CA ARG A 39 -13.14 8.70 -2.69
C ARG A 39 -14.12 8.27 -1.60
N PHE A 40 -13.63 8.02 -0.39
CA PHE A 40 -14.48 7.69 0.75
C PHE A 40 -15.38 8.87 1.12
N SER A 41 -14.82 10.08 1.20
CA SER A 41 -15.54 11.31 1.55
C SER A 41 -16.66 11.64 0.54
N GLY A 42 -16.51 11.24 -0.72
CA GLY A 42 -17.52 11.38 -1.76
C GLY A 42 -18.54 10.24 -1.86
N ALA A 43 -18.32 9.12 -1.15
CA ALA A 43 -19.19 7.96 -1.20
C ALA A 43 -20.45 8.17 -0.35
N LYS A 44 -21.60 7.72 -0.86
CA LYS A 44 -22.86 7.70 -0.10
C LYS A 44 -23.13 6.27 0.33
N HIS A 45 -23.42 6.06 1.61
CA HIS A 45 -23.73 4.75 2.22
C HIS A 45 -22.58 3.74 2.06
N VAL A 46 -21.62 3.80 2.98
CA VAL A 46 -20.55 2.80 3.10
C VAL A 46 -20.88 1.90 4.29
N ASP A 47 -21.36 0.69 4.02
CA ASP A 47 -21.74 -0.27 5.07
C ASP A 47 -20.53 -0.84 5.82
N ASN A 48 -19.39 -0.97 5.13
CA ASN A 48 -18.13 -1.45 5.70
C ASN A 48 -16.97 -0.59 5.20
N ALA A 49 -16.50 0.30 6.08
CA ALA A 49 -15.43 1.24 5.76
C ALA A 49 -14.10 0.55 5.45
N GLU A 50 -13.76 -0.49 6.21
CA GLU A 50 -12.54 -1.26 6.02
C GLU A 50 -12.51 -1.91 4.63
N ALA A 51 -13.55 -2.67 4.28
CA ALA A 51 -13.64 -3.34 3.00
C ALA A 51 -13.60 -2.35 1.83
N PHE A 52 -14.27 -1.20 1.96
CA PHE A 52 -14.24 -0.13 0.98
C PHE A 52 -12.82 0.41 0.78
N LEU A 53 -12.14 0.76 1.88
CA LEU A 53 -10.81 1.37 1.83
C LEU A 53 -9.77 0.39 1.30
N VAL A 54 -9.77 -0.87 1.75
CA VAL A 54 -8.88 -1.92 1.26
C VAL A 54 -9.05 -2.14 -0.24
N THR A 55 -10.30 -2.24 -0.70
CA THR A 55 -10.60 -2.38 -2.13
C THR A 55 -10.14 -1.17 -2.93
N THR A 56 -10.39 0.03 -2.41
CA THR A 56 -10.05 1.29 -3.08
C THR A 56 -8.54 1.47 -3.21
N VAL A 57 -7.80 1.26 -2.12
CA VAL A 57 -6.33 1.32 -2.10
C VAL A 57 -5.74 0.30 -3.06
N THR A 58 -6.22 -0.96 -3.03
CA THR A 58 -5.73 -2.02 -3.92
C THR A 58 -5.91 -1.65 -5.39
N ARG A 59 -7.10 -1.13 -5.77
CA ARG A 59 -7.39 -0.71 -7.15
C ARG A 59 -6.50 0.46 -7.59
N LEU A 60 -6.34 1.47 -6.74
CA LEU A 60 -5.46 2.60 -7.00
C LEU A 60 -4.01 2.16 -7.23
N CYS A 61 -3.49 1.24 -6.41
CA CYS A 61 -2.16 0.69 -6.58
C CYS A 61 -2.02 -0.06 -7.91
N LEU A 62 -3.00 -0.90 -8.28
CA LEU A 62 -3.00 -1.62 -9.56
C LEU A 62 -3.01 -0.66 -10.76
N ASP A 63 -3.81 0.40 -10.70
CA ASP A 63 -3.86 1.42 -11.75
C ASP A 63 -2.52 2.15 -11.91
N ARG A 64 -1.85 2.46 -10.79
CA ARG A 64 -0.52 3.07 -10.80
C ARG A 64 0.55 2.13 -11.33
N LEU A 65 0.57 0.86 -10.92
CA LEU A 65 1.50 -0.14 -11.46
C LEU A 65 1.30 -0.38 -12.96
N LYS A 66 0.05 -0.41 -13.43
CA LYS A 66 -0.27 -0.51 -14.85
C LYS A 66 0.26 0.70 -15.63
N SER A 67 0.05 1.91 -15.09
CA SER A 67 0.55 3.15 -15.69
C SER A 67 2.08 3.25 -15.65
N ALA A 68 2.71 2.83 -14.54
CA ALA A 68 4.15 2.80 -14.39
C ALA A 68 4.80 1.81 -15.34
N ARG A 69 4.19 0.64 -15.59
CA ARG A 69 4.64 -0.31 -16.61
C ARG A 69 4.60 0.31 -18.01
N ALA A 70 3.51 0.99 -18.35
CA ALA A 70 3.42 1.74 -19.61
C ALA A 70 4.47 2.86 -19.72
N ARG A 71 4.86 3.51 -18.61
CA ARG A 71 5.96 4.49 -18.59
C ARG A 71 7.36 3.85 -18.63
N ARG A 72 7.55 2.69 -18.01
CA ARG A 72 8.83 1.93 -17.96
C ARG A 72 9.19 1.27 -19.28
N GLU A 73 8.26 1.15 -20.24
CA GLU A 73 8.57 0.89 -21.65
C GLU A 73 9.52 1.95 -22.26
N ILE A 74 9.73 3.08 -21.58
CA ILE A 74 10.60 4.19 -21.99
C ILE A 74 11.85 4.32 -21.07
N TYR A 75 11.99 3.54 -19.99
CA TYR A 75 13.02 3.75 -18.97
C TYR A 75 14.04 2.60 -18.88
N VAL A 76 15.34 2.94 -18.97
CA VAL A 76 16.48 2.01 -18.90
C VAL A 76 17.17 2.16 -17.53
N GLY A 77 17.11 1.13 -16.67
CA GLY A 77 17.87 1.06 -15.41
C GLY A 77 17.19 0.24 -14.29
N PRO A 78 17.93 -0.25 -13.28
CA PRO A 78 17.37 -0.99 -12.15
C PRO A 78 16.60 -0.07 -11.21
N TRP A 79 15.29 -0.31 -11.05
CA TRP A 79 14.46 0.36 -10.06
C TRP A 79 14.68 -0.27 -8.68
N LEU A 80 15.08 0.53 -7.69
CA LEU A 80 15.25 0.09 -6.30
C LEU A 80 14.05 0.58 -5.45
N PRO A 81 13.47 -0.28 -4.59
CA PRO A 81 12.48 0.15 -3.60
C PRO A 81 13.04 1.26 -2.70
N GLU A 82 12.21 2.26 -2.35
CA GLU A 82 12.60 3.26 -1.36
C GLU A 82 12.69 2.61 0.03
N PRO A 83 13.85 2.61 0.71
CA PRO A 83 13.95 2.11 2.07
C PRO A 83 13.22 3.06 3.03
N VAL A 84 12.42 2.51 3.95
CA VAL A 84 11.73 3.29 4.98
C VAL A 84 12.53 3.18 6.28
N PHE A 85 13.06 4.31 6.74
CA PHE A 85 13.85 4.39 7.98
C PHE A 85 12.99 4.37 9.26
N ASP A 86 11.66 4.30 9.12
CA ASP A 86 10.69 4.25 10.23
C ASP A 86 9.67 3.12 9.98
N ALA A 87 10.13 1.87 10.06
CA ALA A 87 9.27 0.70 9.92
C ALA A 87 8.26 0.57 11.06
N GLY A 88 8.53 1.19 12.22
CA GLY A 88 7.60 1.26 13.36
C GLY A 88 6.27 1.94 13.02
N ALA A 89 6.29 2.93 12.13
CA ALA A 89 5.08 3.58 11.62
C ALA A 89 4.25 2.69 10.65
N LEU A 90 4.88 1.73 9.97
CA LEU A 90 4.23 0.79 9.04
C LEU A 90 3.70 -0.47 9.74
N SER A 91 4.33 -0.86 10.85
CA SER A 91 3.87 -1.90 11.75
C SER A 91 4.54 -1.72 13.12
N PRO A 92 3.78 -1.68 14.24
CA PRO A 92 4.34 -1.52 15.58
C PRO A 92 5.37 -2.60 15.97
N HIS A 93 5.38 -3.73 15.26
CA HIS A 93 6.25 -4.89 15.52
C HIS A 93 7.51 -4.91 14.62
N ALA A 94 7.69 -3.92 13.74
CA ALA A 94 8.75 -3.92 12.73
C ALA A 94 9.99 -3.08 13.11
N ALA A 95 10.09 -2.56 14.34
CA ALA A 95 11.14 -1.62 14.75
C ALA A 95 12.50 -2.27 15.11
N THR A 96 12.89 -3.37 14.46
CA THR A 96 14.21 -4.00 14.66
C THR A 96 14.98 -4.07 13.33
N GLU A 97 16.31 -3.98 13.35
CA GLU A 97 17.15 -4.05 12.13
C GLU A 97 16.89 -5.33 11.31
N LEU A 98 16.62 -6.46 11.99
CA LEU A 98 16.22 -7.71 11.35
C LEU A 98 14.85 -7.60 10.66
N ALA A 99 13.91 -6.87 11.25
CA ALA A 99 12.61 -6.63 10.63
C ALA A 99 12.71 -5.67 9.42
N ASP A 100 13.66 -4.72 9.44
CA ASP A 100 13.96 -3.86 8.29
C ASP A 100 14.57 -4.64 7.13
N ASP A 101 15.57 -5.49 7.40
CA ASP A 101 16.20 -6.36 6.40
C ASP A 101 15.21 -7.36 5.80
N LEU A 102 14.38 -8.00 6.65
CA LEU A 102 13.29 -8.88 6.19
C LEU A 102 12.23 -8.12 5.38
N SER A 103 11.95 -6.86 5.73
CA SER A 103 11.03 -6.01 4.98
C SER A 103 11.60 -5.68 3.59
N PHE A 104 12.89 -5.38 3.48
CA PHE A 104 13.53 -5.11 2.20
C PHE A 104 13.60 -6.36 1.30
N ALA A 105 13.98 -7.51 1.87
CA ALA A 105 13.96 -8.79 1.15
C ALA A 105 12.54 -9.12 0.66
N LEU A 106 11.52 -8.91 1.49
CA LEU A 106 10.12 -9.07 1.09
C LEU A 106 9.76 -8.17 -0.09
N LEU A 107 10.08 -6.87 -0.05
CA LEU A 107 9.79 -5.96 -1.17
C LEU A 107 10.44 -6.42 -2.47
N LEU A 108 11.70 -6.86 -2.42
CA LEU A 108 12.38 -7.42 -3.60
C LEU A 108 11.72 -8.70 -4.12
N THR A 109 11.21 -9.56 -3.24
CA THR A 109 10.44 -10.74 -3.67
C THR A 109 9.11 -10.36 -4.32
N LEU A 110 8.40 -9.36 -3.77
CA LEU A 110 7.15 -8.84 -4.33
C LEU A 110 7.36 -8.19 -5.70
N GLU A 111 8.54 -7.61 -5.96
CA GLU A 111 8.93 -7.09 -7.29
C GLU A 111 8.98 -8.16 -8.39
N ARG A 112 9.07 -9.44 -8.03
CA ARG A 112 9.04 -10.54 -9.00
C ARG A 112 7.64 -10.98 -9.39
N LEU A 113 6.63 -10.58 -8.61
CA LEU A 113 5.22 -10.90 -8.88
C LEU A 113 4.62 -9.92 -9.87
N THR A 114 3.68 -10.39 -10.69
CA THR A 114 2.80 -9.48 -11.43
C THR A 114 1.99 -8.61 -10.45
N PRO A 115 1.53 -7.41 -10.85
CA PRO A 115 0.72 -6.55 -9.98
C PRO A 115 -0.47 -7.25 -9.33
N VAL A 116 -1.13 -8.16 -10.07
CA VAL A 116 -2.30 -8.91 -9.60
C VAL A 116 -1.90 -10.01 -8.61
N GLU A 117 -0.84 -10.77 -8.89
CA GLU A 117 -0.30 -11.76 -7.93
C GLU A 117 0.16 -11.10 -6.64
N ARG A 118 0.81 -9.93 -6.73
CA ARG A 118 1.22 -9.13 -5.58
C ARG A 118 0.03 -8.72 -4.73
N ALA A 119 -1.04 -8.23 -5.37
CA ALA A 119 -2.27 -7.87 -4.67
C ALA A 119 -2.92 -9.08 -4.00
N ALA A 120 -3.02 -10.22 -4.70
CA ALA A 120 -3.59 -11.45 -4.14
C ALA A 120 -2.81 -11.94 -2.92
N PHE A 121 -1.47 -11.98 -3.03
CA PHE A 121 -0.59 -12.36 -1.92
C PHE A 121 -0.78 -11.44 -0.71
N LEU A 122 -0.74 -10.12 -0.91
CA LEU A 122 -0.84 -9.15 0.18
C LEU A 122 -2.23 -9.12 0.82
N LEU A 123 -3.30 -9.30 0.04
CA LEU A 123 -4.66 -9.34 0.61
C LEU A 123 -4.89 -10.60 1.46
N HIS A 124 -4.36 -11.74 1.01
CA HIS A 124 -4.37 -12.96 1.80
C HIS A 124 -3.55 -12.81 3.09
N ASP A 125 -2.31 -12.32 2.99
CA ASP A 125 -1.38 -12.21 4.12
C ASP A 125 -1.79 -11.14 5.16
N VAL A 126 -2.23 -9.97 4.70
CA VAL A 126 -2.52 -8.81 5.59
C VAL A 126 -3.94 -8.84 6.15
N PHE A 127 -4.90 -9.41 5.41
CA PHE A 127 -6.33 -9.35 5.77
C PHE A 127 -6.96 -10.72 6.01
N GLY A 128 -6.22 -11.83 5.82
CA GLY A 128 -6.81 -13.18 5.92
C GLY A 128 -7.96 -13.39 4.93
N ALA A 129 -7.96 -12.63 3.82
CA ALA A 129 -8.99 -12.75 2.80
C ALA A 129 -8.87 -14.13 2.11
N PRO A 130 -9.96 -14.90 1.99
CA PRO A 130 -9.96 -16.19 1.31
C PRO A 130 -9.75 -16.05 -0.21
#